data_AF-H3GJV9-F1
#
_entry.id   AF-H3GJV9-F1
#
_cell.length_a   1.000
_cell.length_b   1.000
_cell.length_c   1.000
_cell.angle_alpha   90.00
_cell.angle_beta   90.00
_cell.angle_gamma   90.00
#
_symmetry.space_group_name_H-M   'P 1'
#
loop_
_entity.id
_entity.type
_entity.pdbx_description
1 polymer ?
#
loop_
_entity_poly.entity_id
_entity_poly.type
_entity_poly.pdbx_seq_one_letter_code
_entity_poly.pdbx_strand_id
1 'polypeptide(L)'
;MSKSNVRAQSEQLFNLQVQGDKYAKLLVEQKHRLRQLDDHWKKVHEELKELRLKRGECDQRGGGANAVRARMADEQRELMKLENRLSACKTRESKMVAFNAELRNRVDELRANRVLSQTVFEKNQRRLREIQKQMQEAFRQSTLIVSERDRILSQANSLSGQNMDEQEAFDQVYQSLASIIKREKESAESYRKQILEQDPMDISDDFMRGNMKLEDEQQLKKTLQMLDMTMLEDKQNIASINEKLQEFETTFAALQQEMGVDDYHELVEVYSRKEEENFALFRYVQSTNNEVEQLEDEKLALEREIQKLKSDMQDGSANARKRMVDDLVETRQKILKENSEIERLRAAAAREFQPLARVVDRLYNALGCNDVMPPVVGTSTSGGSSSDTSKRTRKQSEDQLALVIIEERSNELIEQFSRRLQYKNPAEAQRASLGANLRPSDPTRSVNAVRALLPDFLDGPATSSGYGGATSPLATSPVQLASAATSFGGTGIEFSIDRRLTGTNASISEDEPESPRSDDEDSDRPLTRVELQKRAAKNFASLQSSPKLQPIRSRPVLPKKKKY
;
A
#
# COMPACT_ATOMS: atom_id res chain seq x y z
N MET A 1 56.70 -25.61 133.97
CA MET A 1 55.40 -25.58 133.26
C MET A 1 55.00 -24.19 132.76
N SER A 2 54.93 -23.12 133.57
CA SER A 2 54.39 -21.83 133.09
C SER A 2 55.17 -21.17 131.93
N LYS A 3 56.51 -21.20 131.96
CA LYS A 3 57.35 -20.50 130.96
C LYS A 3 57.24 -21.04 129.52
N SER A 4 56.89 -22.32 129.30
CA SER A 4 56.63 -22.84 127.95
C SER A 4 55.24 -22.44 127.44
N ASN A 5 54.24 -22.39 128.33
CA ASN A 5 52.88 -22.02 127.96
C ASN A 5 52.78 -20.55 127.51
N VAL A 6 53.50 -19.64 128.18
CA VAL A 6 53.60 -18.23 127.77
C VAL A 6 54.31 -18.07 126.42
N ARG A 7 55.32 -18.90 126.11
CA ARG A 7 55.96 -18.91 124.79
C ARG A 7 55.01 -19.43 123.69
N ALA A 8 54.31 -20.53 123.93
CA ALA A 8 53.34 -21.07 122.99
C ALA A 8 52.18 -20.09 122.72
N GLN A 9 51.69 -19.38 123.74
CA GLN A 9 50.70 -18.31 123.59
C GLN A 9 51.25 -17.11 122.80
N SER A 10 52.52 -16.73 123.03
CA SER A 10 53.19 -15.68 122.26
C SER A 10 53.40 -16.07 120.80
N GLU A 11 53.72 -17.34 120.51
CA GLU A 11 53.84 -17.88 119.15
C GLU A 11 52.48 -17.95 118.46
N GLN A 12 51.40 -18.31 119.18
CA GLN A 12 50.03 -18.26 118.66
C GLN A 12 49.59 -16.82 118.35
N LEU A 13 49.87 -15.86 119.23
CA LEU A 13 49.62 -14.43 119.00
C LEU A 13 50.40 -13.92 117.79
N PHE A 14 51.69 -14.27 117.67
CA PHE A 14 52.51 -13.93 116.51
C PHE A 14 51.96 -14.54 115.22
N ASN A 15 51.57 -15.82 115.23
CA ASN A 15 50.97 -16.48 114.07
C ASN A 15 49.63 -15.84 113.66
N LEU A 16 48.78 -15.45 114.63
CA LEU A 16 47.54 -14.72 114.38
C LEU A 16 47.80 -13.30 113.84
N GLN A 17 48.84 -12.61 114.33
CA GLN A 17 49.26 -11.32 113.82
C GLN A 17 49.78 -11.42 112.38
N VAL A 18 50.64 -12.40 112.08
CA VAL A 18 51.12 -12.68 110.71
C VAL A 18 49.98 -13.08 109.76
N GLN A 19 48.98 -13.84 110.24
CA GLN A 19 47.76 -14.11 109.48
C GLN A 19 46.92 -12.85 109.26
N GLY A 20 46.77 -12.01 110.28
CA GLY A 20 46.11 -10.71 110.20
C GLY A 20 46.75 -9.81 109.16
N ASP A 21 48.08 -9.66 109.18
CA ASP A 21 48.86 -8.91 108.20
C ASP A 21 48.75 -9.49 106.79
N LYS A 22 48.70 -10.83 106.65
CA LYS A 22 48.48 -11.51 105.36
C LYS A 22 47.09 -11.20 104.81
N TYR A 23 46.04 -11.31 105.61
CA TYR A 23 44.67 -10.98 105.18
C TYR A 23 44.49 -9.48 104.93
N ALA A 24 45.14 -8.60 105.71
CA ALA A 24 45.16 -7.17 105.48
C ALA A 24 45.80 -6.82 104.11
N LYS A 25 46.94 -7.44 103.78
CA LYS A 25 47.58 -7.28 102.45
C LYS A 25 46.66 -7.74 101.31
N LEU A 26 46.07 -8.94 101.43
CA LEU A 26 45.11 -9.45 100.44
C LEU A 26 43.87 -8.54 100.31
N LEU A 27 43.36 -8.00 101.42
CA LEU A 27 42.23 -7.07 101.42
C LEU A 27 42.58 -5.74 100.71
N VAL A 28 43.81 -5.24 100.90
CA VAL A 28 44.31 -4.04 100.19
C VAL A 28 44.46 -4.32 98.70
N GLU A 29 44.99 -5.47 98.31
CA GLU A 29 45.13 -5.90 96.92
C GLU A 29 43.76 -6.03 96.22
N GLN A 30 42.80 -6.70 96.86
CA GLN A 30 41.44 -6.82 96.32
C GLN A 30 40.70 -5.48 96.26
N LYS A 31 40.88 -4.59 97.24
CA LYS A 31 40.37 -3.21 97.18
C LYS A 31 41.01 -2.40 96.06
N HIS A 32 42.29 -2.62 95.75
CA HIS A 32 42.95 -1.99 94.62
C HIS A 32 42.39 -2.52 93.28
N ARG A 33 42.24 -3.84 93.15
CA ARG A 33 41.63 -4.49 91.98
C ARG A 33 40.18 -4.03 91.74
N LEU A 34 39.39 -3.87 92.81
CA LEU A 34 38.02 -3.35 92.71
C LEU A 34 38.00 -1.93 92.15
N ARG A 35 38.87 -1.03 92.65
CA ARG A 35 38.99 0.34 92.12
C ARG A 35 39.41 0.36 90.64
N GLN A 36 40.37 -0.49 90.24
CA GLN A 36 40.76 -0.61 88.83
C GLN A 36 39.58 -1.04 87.94
N LEU A 37 38.75 -1.99 88.41
CA LEU A 37 37.55 -2.43 87.71
C LEU A 37 36.47 -1.34 87.66
N ASP A 38 36.23 -0.61 88.76
CA ASP A 38 35.30 0.52 88.80
C ASP A 38 35.72 1.64 87.86
N ASP A 39 37.01 1.97 87.79
CA ASP A 39 37.53 3.01 86.91
C ASP A 39 37.52 2.57 85.44
N HIS A 40 37.75 1.28 85.15
CA HIS A 40 37.56 0.73 83.80
C HIS A 40 36.08 0.70 83.40
N TRP A 41 35.19 0.32 84.31
CA TRP A 41 33.73 0.35 84.09
C TRP A 41 33.25 1.78 83.81
N LYS A 42 33.69 2.78 84.59
CA LYS A 42 33.37 4.19 84.35
C LYS A 42 33.85 4.67 82.98
N LYS A 43 35.08 4.33 82.58
CA LYS A 43 35.63 4.69 81.25
C LYS A 43 34.78 4.11 80.13
N VAL A 44 34.53 2.79 80.14
CA VAL A 44 33.71 2.12 79.13
C VAL A 44 32.26 2.64 79.15
N HIS A 45 31.73 3.01 80.32
CA HIS A 45 30.38 3.57 80.43
C HIS A 45 30.28 4.99 79.88
N GLU A 46 31.28 5.83 80.12
CA GLU A 46 31.34 7.20 79.58
C GLU A 46 31.64 7.18 78.07
N GLU A 47 32.52 6.30 77.58
CA GLU A 47 32.71 6.03 76.14
C GLU A 47 31.41 5.55 75.48
N LEU A 48 30.66 4.63 76.11
CA LEU A 48 29.37 4.17 75.61
C LEU A 48 28.32 5.28 75.62
N LYS A 49 28.35 6.17 76.61
CA LYS A 49 27.48 7.34 76.73
C LYS A 49 27.84 8.39 75.69
N GLU A 50 29.12 8.68 75.44
CA GLU A 50 29.59 9.49 74.33
C GLU A 50 29.17 8.89 72.98
N LEU A 51 29.34 7.58 72.75
CA LEU A 51 28.90 6.90 71.52
C LEU A 51 27.37 6.78 71.39
N ARG A 52 26.61 7.10 72.45
CA ARG A 52 25.15 7.29 72.42
C ARG A 52 24.79 8.76 72.20
N LEU A 53 25.58 9.71 72.70
CA LEU A 53 25.39 11.14 72.50
C LEU A 53 25.79 11.57 71.09
N LYS A 54 26.97 11.15 70.61
CA LYS A 54 27.45 11.31 69.22
C LYS A 54 26.52 10.67 68.20
N ARG A 55 25.81 9.59 68.61
CA ARG A 55 24.60 9.14 67.90
C ARG A 55 23.51 10.19 68.03
N GLY A 56 22.96 10.39 69.23
CA GLY A 56 21.88 11.33 69.56
C GLY A 56 21.93 12.72 68.90
N GLU A 57 23.11 13.30 68.73
CA GLU A 57 23.34 14.62 68.12
C GLU A 57 23.25 14.60 66.58
N CYS A 58 23.75 13.55 65.92
CA CYS A 58 23.43 13.27 64.51
C CYS A 58 22.00 12.70 64.34
N ASP A 59 21.44 12.15 65.41
CA ASP A 59 20.23 11.33 65.43
C ASP A 59 18.97 12.06 65.93
N GLN A 60 18.99 13.39 66.07
CA GLN A 60 17.76 14.17 66.30
C GLN A 60 16.74 14.04 65.14
N ARG A 61 17.08 13.31 64.06
CA ARG A 61 16.14 12.80 63.04
C ARG A 61 16.22 11.29 62.75
N GLY A 62 16.87 10.49 63.61
CA GLY A 62 16.74 9.04 63.57
C GLY A 62 18.00 8.24 63.88
N GLY A 63 18.11 7.75 65.11
CA GLY A 63 19.23 6.96 65.60
C GLY A 63 18.95 5.49 65.79
N GLY A 64 19.19 4.70 64.75
CA GLY A 64 19.16 3.25 64.83
C GLY A 64 18.93 2.58 63.48
N ALA A 65 18.95 1.24 63.48
CA ALA A 65 18.68 0.43 62.28
C ALA A 65 17.30 0.72 61.65
N ASN A 66 16.35 1.29 62.39
CA ASN A 66 15.06 1.71 61.87
C ASN A 66 15.14 3.00 61.05
N ALA A 67 16.01 3.93 61.44
CA ALA A 67 16.18 5.21 60.74
C ALA A 67 17.01 5.08 59.46
N VAL A 68 18.03 4.21 59.46
CA VAL A 68 18.71 3.82 58.21
C VAL A 68 17.72 3.17 57.25
N ARG A 69 16.87 2.25 57.73
CA ARG A 69 15.78 1.67 56.92
C ARG A 69 14.76 2.70 56.44
N ALA A 70 14.43 3.72 57.24
CA ALA A 70 13.57 4.81 56.82
C ALA A 70 14.20 5.66 55.71
N ARG A 71 15.46 6.08 55.87
CA ARG A 71 16.21 6.82 54.83
C ARG A 71 16.32 6.05 53.53
N MET A 72 16.71 4.77 53.57
CA MET A 72 16.75 3.91 52.38
C MET A 72 15.36 3.76 51.72
N ALA A 73 14.27 3.75 52.50
CA ALA A 73 12.91 3.72 51.96
C ALA A 73 12.45 5.08 51.40
N ASP A 74 12.93 6.20 51.94
CA ASP A 74 12.72 7.54 51.38
C ASP A 74 13.48 7.70 50.06
N GLU A 75 14.76 7.36 50.03
CA GLU A 75 15.62 7.32 48.84
C GLU A 75 15.02 6.42 47.75
N GLN A 76 14.56 5.21 48.09
CA GLN A 76 13.87 4.33 47.13
C GLN A 76 12.57 4.95 46.59
N ARG A 77 11.81 5.68 47.42
CA ARG A 77 10.61 6.41 46.97
C ARG A 77 10.96 7.59 46.07
N GLU A 78 12.10 8.24 46.26
CA GLU A 78 12.58 9.30 45.36
C GLU A 78 13.11 8.74 44.04
N LEU A 79 13.87 7.64 44.07
CA LEU A 79 14.28 6.90 42.88
C LEU A 79 13.07 6.49 42.04
N MET A 80 12.05 5.87 42.63
CA MET A 80 10.81 5.51 41.93
C MET A 80 10.10 6.73 41.31
N LYS A 81 10.10 7.90 41.96
CA LYS A 81 9.53 9.13 41.37
C LYS A 81 10.35 9.61 40.17
N LEU A 82 11.68 9.57 40.26
CA LEU A 82 12.58 9.97 39.18
C LEU A 82 12.52 9.01 37.99
N GLU A 83 12.46 7.70 38.23
CA GLU A 83 12.25 6.66 37.21
C GLU A 83 10.91 6.82 36.50
N ASN A 84 9.82 7.04 37.24
CA ASN A 84 8.51 7.31 36.65
C ASN A 84 8.51 8.59 35.81
N ARG A 85 9.17 9.66 36.28
CA ARG A 85 9.34 10.91 35.52
C ARG A 85 10.20 10.71 34.26
N LEU A 86 11.26 9.92 34.34
CA LEU A 86 12.11 9.57 33.21
C LEU A 86 11.34 8.73 32.18
N SER A 87 10.53 7.77 32.62
CA SER A 87 9.64 6.98 31.76
C SER A 87 8.59 7.85 31.06
N ALA A 88 7.98 8.80 31.78
CA ALA A 88 7.07 9.79 31.21
C ALA A 88 7.77 10.71 30.18
N CYS A 89 9.02 11.11 30.44
CA CYS A 89 9.83 11.86 29.47
C CYS A 89 10.17 11.03 28.23
N LYS A 90 10.65 9.78 28.38
CA LYS A 90 10.96 8.87 27.27
C LYS A 90 9.74 8.56 26.40
N THR A 91 8.59 8.27 27.01
CA THR A 91 7.35 8.03 26.24
C THR A 91 6.85 9.28 25.52
N ARG A 92 7.07 10.48 26.08
CA ARG A 92 6.82 11.74 25.37
C ARG A 92 7.80 11.96 24.22
N GLU A 93 9.09 11.68 24.42
CA GLU A 93 10.12 11.76 23.39
C GLU A 93 9.81 10.83 22.22
N SER A 94 9.51 9.55 22.46
CA SER A 94 9.13 8.60 21.42
C SER A 94 7.89 9.05 20.62
N LYS A 95 6.90 9.65 21.29
CA LYS A 95 5.73 10.24 20.61
C LYS A 95 6.12 11.44 19.74
N MET A 96 6.99 12.32 20.22
CA MET A 96 7.49 13.46 19.42
C MET A 96 8.33 13.01 18.23
N VAL A 97 9.14 11.95 18.37
CA VAL A 97 9.92 11.36 17.27
C VAL A 97 8.99 10.73 16.23
N ALA A 98 7.97 9.97 16.65
CA ALA A 98 6.98 9.41 15.74
C ALA A 98 6.21 10.50 14.96
N PHE A 99 5.75 11.55 15.65
CA PHE A 99 5.10 12.71 15.03
C PHE A 99 6.05 13.47 14.08
N ASN A 100 7.34 13.58 14.42
CA ASN A 100 8.32 14.20 13.54
C ASN A 100 8.59 13.35 12.27
N ALA A 101 8.57 12.02 12.38
CA ALA A 101 8.64 11.12 11.24
C ALA A 101 7.40 11.23 10.34
N GLU A 102 6.20 11.31 10.91
CA GLU A 102 4.95 11.56 10.19
C GLU A 102 4.99 12.91 9.44
N LEU A 103 5.45 13.99 10.09
CA LEU A 103 5.64 15.29 9.46
C LEU A 103 6.68 15.25 8.32
N ARG A 104 7.77 14.50 8.46
CA ARG A 104 8.76 14.31 7.38
C ARG A 104 8.15 13.60 6.18
N ASN A 105 7.48 12.47 6.41
CA ASN A 105 6.76 11.75 5.36
C ASN A 105 5.77 12.67 4.65
N ARG A 106 5.00 13.48 5.40
CA ARG A 106 4.05 14.43 4.83
C ARG A 106 4.72 15.55 4.03
N VAL A 107 5.89 16.03 4.45
CA VAL A 107 6.68 17.01 3.68
C VAL A 107 7.17 16.39 2.37
N ASP A 108 7.62 15.13 2.39
CA ASP A 108 8.11 14.44 1.20
C ASP A 108 6.98 14.05 0.23
N GLU A 109 5.79 13.67 0.72
CA GLU A 109 4.56 13.58 -0.08
C GLU A 109 4.23 14.91 -0.78
N LEU A 110 4.28 16.04 -0.06
CA LEU A 110 3.99 17.36 -0.63
C LEU A 110 5.06 17.78 -1.65
N ARG A 111 6.33 17.41 -1.45
CA ARG A 111 7.42 17.61 -2.43
C ARG A 111 7.19 16.77 -3.69
N ALA A 112 6.87 15.48 -3.55
CA ALA A 112 6.57 14.60 -4.67
C ALA A 112 5.37 15.12 -5.48
N ASN A 113 4.28 15.51 -4.81
CA ASN A 113 3.11 16.12 -5.43
C ASN A 113 3.44 17.44 -6.15
N ARG A 114 4.31 18.29 -5.59
CA ARG A 114 4.80 19.50 -6.27
C ARG A 114 5.59 19.18 -7.54
N VAL A 115 6.50 18.20 -7.50
CA VAL A 115 7.30 17.79 -8.66
C VAL A 115 6.42 17.18 -9.77
N LEU A 116 5.44 16.34 -9.38
CA LEU A 116 4.43 15.81 -10.31
C LEU A 116 3.64 16.94 -10.97
N SER A 117 3.14 17.88 -10.16
CA SER A 117 2.34 19.02 -10.65
C SER A 117 3.13 19.93 -11.59
N GLN A 118 4.40 20.22 -11.26
CA GLN A 118 5.32 20.96 -12.12
C GLN A 118 5.56 20.22 -13.45
N THR A 119 5.78 18.89 -13.40
CA THR A 119 6.00 18.06 -14.59
C THR A 119 4.77 18.06 -15.51
N VAL A 120 3.56 17.96 -14.93
CA VAL A 120 2.29 18.05 -15.68
C VAL A 120 2.10 19.44 -16.26
N PHE A 121 2.37 20.50 -15.49
CA PHE A 121 2.30 21.89 -15.96
C PHE A 121 3.24 22.13 -17.16
N GLU A 122 4.49 21.69 -17.08
CA GLU A 122 5.45 21.80 -18.19
C GLU A 122 5.04 20.99 -19.42
N LYS A 123 4.53 19.76 -19.25
CA LYS A 123 3.99 18.96 -20.36
C LYS A 123 2.83 19.68 -21.05
N ASN A 124 1.91 20.26 -20.26
CA ASN A 124 0.80 21.05 -20.79
C ASN A 124 1.27 22.34 -21.46
N GLN A 125 2.26 23.03 -20.91
CA GLN A 125 2.84 24.24 -21.52
C GLN A 125 3.56 23.92 -22.85
N ARG A 126 4.26 22.78 -22.94
CA ARG A 126 4.84 22.30 -24.21
C ARG A 126 3.75 21.98 -25.23
N ARG A 127 2.68 21.28 -24.84
CA ARG A 127 1.50 21.02 -25.70
C ARG A 127 0.84 22.29 -26.19
N LEU A 128 0.68 23.31 -25.36
CA LEU A 128 0.11 24.61 -25.75
C LEU A 128 0.99 25.32 -26.81
N ARG A 129 2.32 25.31 -26.66
CA ARG A 129 3.23 25.86 -27.67
C ARG A 129 3.16 25.09 -29.00
N GLU A 130 3.05 23.77 -28.93
CA GLU A 130 2.92 22.93 -30.13
C GLU A 130 1.59 23.16 -30.85
N ILE A 131 0.46 23.23 -30.13
CA ILE A 131 -0.85 23.60 -30.71
C ILE A 131 -0.80 25.00 -31.33
N GLN A 132 -0.16 25.97 -30.68
CA GLN A 132 0.03 27.31 -31.23
C GLN A 132 0.84 27.30 -32.53
N LYS A 133 1.91 26.50 -32.61
CA LYS A 133 2.72 26.32 -33.81
C LYS A 133 1.93 25.64 -34.93
N GLN A 134 1.16 24.60 -34.62
CA GLN A 134 0.28 23.91 -35.58
C GLN A 134 -0.81 24.85 -36.11
N MET A 135 -1.40 25.68 -35.25
CA MET A 135 -2.37 26.71 -35.65
C MET A 135 -1.75 27.76 -36.57
N GLN A 136 -0.51 28.19 -36.31
CA GLN A 136 0.23 29.11 -37.19
C GLN A 136 0.55 28.49 -38.56
N GLU A 137 0.95 27.21 -38.59
CA GLU A 137 1.21 26.50 -39.84
C GLU A 137 -0.07 26.26 -40.64
N ALA A 138 -1.17 25.87 -40.00
CA ALA A 138 -2.48 25.76 -40.64
C ALA A 138 -2.97 27.10 -41.21
N PHE A 139 -2.72 28.22 -40.50
CA PHE A 139 -3.02 29.56 -41.00
C PHE A 139 -2.16 29.92 -42.22
N ARG A 140 -0.86 29.57 -42.21
CA ARG A 140 0.05 29.76 -43.35
C ARG A 140 -0.40 28.95 -44.57
N GLN A 141 -0.76 27.69 -44.38
CA GLN A 141 -1.28 26.82 -45.45
C GLN A 141 -2.62 27.33 -46.00
N SER A 142 -3.54 27.75 -45.13
CA SER A 142 -4.81 28.37 -45.53
C SER A 142 -4.58 29.64 -46.37
N THR A 143 -3.64 30.50 -45.95
CA THR A 143 -3.27 31.71 -46.70
C THR A 143 -2.72 31.36 -48.10
N LEU A 144 -1.88 30.33 -48.21
CA LEU A 144 -1.38 29.85 -49.51
C LEU A 144 -2.52 29.33 -50.41
N ILE A 145 -3.40 28.50 -49.87
CA ILE A 145 -4.56 27.95 -50.62
C ILE A 145 -5.48 29.09 -51.11
N VAL A 146 -5.71 30.12 -50.29
CA VAL A 146 -6.48 31.30 -50.72
C VAL A 146 -5.75 32.05 -51.85
N SER A 147 -4.43 32.26 -51.74
CA SER A 147 -3.67 32.95 -52.81
C SER A 147 -3.66 32.18 -54.14
N GLU A 148 -3.57 30.84 -54.12
CA GLU A 148 -3.68 30.01 -55.32
C GLU A 148 -5.12 30.00 -55.87
N ARG A 149 -6.12 29.96 -55.00
CA ARG A 149 -7.53 30.12 -55.40
C ARG A 149 -7.76 31.45 -56.12
N ASP A 150 -7.27 32.55 -55.57
CA ASP A 150 -7.45 33.89 -56.14
C ASP A 150 -6.72 34.02 -57.50
N ARG A 151 -5.53 33.41 -57.63
CA ARG A 151 -4.82 33.26 -58.90
C ARG A 151 -5.66 32.50 -59.94
N ILE A 152 -6.21 31.34 -59.57
CA ILE A 152 -7.05 30.52 -60.47
C ILE A 152 -8.33 31.27 -60.85
N LEU A 153 -8.99 31.95 -59.90
CA LEU A 153 -10.17 32.77 -60.18
C LEU A 153 -9.86 33.93 -61.13
N SER A 154 -8.70 34.58 -60.98
CA SER A 154 -8.25 35.63 -61.91
C SER A 154 -8.01 35.07 -63.31
N GLN A 155 -7.43 33.87 -63.44
CA GLN A 155 -7.25 33.20 -64.74
C GLN A 155 -8.58 32.80 -65.36
N ALA A 156 -9.50 32.21 -64.58
CA ALA A 156 -10.83 31.84 -65.04
C ALA A 156 -11.65 33.06 -65.50
N ASN A 157 -11.59 34.17 -64.78
CA ASN A 157 -12.24 35.43 -65.19
C ASN A 157 -11.61 35.99 -66.48
N SER A 158 -10.29 35.90 -66.64
CA SER A 158 -9.61 36.34 -67.87
C SER A 158 -9.99 35.50 -69.08
N LEU A 159 -10.06 34.17 -68.93
CA LEU A 159 -10.50 33.25 -69.99
C LEU A 159 -11.98 33.44 -70.31
N SER A 160 -12.83 33.65 -69.30
CA SER A 160 -14.24 33.98 -69.49
C SER A 160 -14.43 35.28 -70.27
N GLY A 161 -13.62 36.31 -69.98
CA GLY A 161 -13.59 37.55 -70.77
C GLY A 161 -13.23 37.31 -72.22
N GLN A 162 -12.11 36.60 -72.48
CA GLN A 162 -11.67 36.25 -73.83
C GLN A 162 -12.73 35.46 -74.59
N ASN A 163 -13.38 34.47 -73.96
CA ASN A 163 -14.46 33.71 -74.58
C ASN A 163 -15.69 34.56 -74.92
N MET A 164 -16.01 35.59 -74.12
CA MET A 164 -17.10 36.53 -74.44
C MET A 164 -16.71 37.44 -75.61
N ASP A 165 -15.48 37.97 -75.62
CA ASP A 165 -14.97 38.79 -76.73
C ASP A 165 -14.92 38.00 -78.06
N GLU A 166 -14.46 36.73 -78.01
CA GLU A 166 -14.45 35.82 -79.15
C GLU A 166 -15.85 35.43 -79.61
N GLN A 167 -16.80 35.20 -78.70
CA GLN A 167 -18.20 34.94 -79.04
C GLN A 167 -18.85 36.16 -79.68
N GLU A 168 -18.60 37.37 -79.18
CA GLU A 168 -19.13 38.60 -79.78
C GLU A 168 -18.54 38.81 -81.18
N ALA A 169 -17.23 38.59 -81.36
CA ALA A 169 -16.59 38.65 -82.67
C ALA A 169 -17.15 37.59 -83.65
N PHE A 170 -17.40 36.37 -83.18
CA PHE A 170 -18.04 35.32 -83.96
C PHE A 170 -19.47 35.71 -84.36
N ASP A 171 -20.27 36.22 -83.43
CA ASP A 171 -21.65 36.65 -83.69
C ASP A 171 -21.70 37.82 -84.68
N GLN A 172 -20.76 38.77 -84.61
CA GLN A 172 -20.61 39.84 -85.58
C GLN A 172 -20.29 39.29 -86.99
N VAL A 173 -19.33 38.36 -87.10
CA VAL A 173 -18.98 37.71 -88.37
C VAL A 173 -20.16 36.90 -88.91
N TYR A 174 -20.83 36.13 -88.06
CA TYR A 174 -22.00 35.33 -88.42
C TYR A 174 -23.17 36.18 -88.91
N GLN A 175 -23.47 37.30 -88.24
CA GLN A 175 -24.47 38.27 -88.71
C GLN A 175 -24.09 38.88 -90.06
N SER A 176 -22.81 39.19 -90.29
CA SER A 176 -22.35 39.70 -91.58
C SER A 176 -22.52 38.67 -92.71
N LEU A 177 -22.17 37.40 -92.44
CA LEU A 177 -22.28 36.31 -93.40
C LEU A 177 -23.75 35.95 -93.67
N ALA A 178 -24.60 35.92 -92.64
CA ALA A 178 -26.04 35.73 -92.78
C ALA A 178 -26.68 36.87 -93.60
N SER A 179 -26.20 38.11 -93.48
CA SER A 179 -26.62 39.24 -94.33
C SER A 179 -26.22 39.04 -95.80
N ILE A 180 -25.00 38.55 -96.06
CA ILE A 180 -24.51 38.24 -97.41
C ILE A 180 -25.32 37.08 -98.02
N ILE A 181 -25.45 35.96 -97.31
CA ILE A 181 -26.20 34.77 -97.77
C ILE A 181 -27.67 35.13 -97.97
N LYS A 182 -28.29 35.96 -97.12
CA LYS A 182 -29.67 36.42 -97.34
C LYS A 182 -29.80 37.22 -98.64
N ARG A 183 -28.89 38.17 -98.90
CA ARG A 183 -28.86 38.96 -100.14
C ARG A 183 -28.63 38.08 -101.37
N GLU A 184 -27.72 37.12 -101.28
CA GLU A 184 -27.41 36.18 -102.36
C GLU A 184 -28.58 35.21 -102.60
N LYS A 185 -29.20 34.68 -101.54
CA LYS A 185 -30.40 33.83 -101.62
C LYS A 185 -31.58 34.59 -102.25
N GLU A 186 -31.84 35.83 -101.86
CA GLU A 186 -32.86 36.67 -102.49
C GLU A 186 -32.59 36.87 -104.00
N SER A 187 -31.32 37.03 -104.39
CA SER A 187 -30.91 37.05 -105.81
C SER A 187 -31.04 35.69 -106.51
N ALA A 188 -30.68 34.59 -105.84
CA ALA A 188 -30.69 33.25 -106.39
C ALA A 188 -32.10 32.65 -106.48
N GLU A 189 -33.01 32.99 -105.55
CA GLU A 189 -34.44 32.69 -105.65
C GLU A 189 -35.08 33.51 -106.78
N SER A 190 -34.69 34.77 -106.97
CA SER A 190 -35.10 35.58 -108.13
C SER A 190 -34.67 34.93 -109.46
N TYR A 191 -33.44 34.41 -109.53
CA TYR A 191 -32.92 33.72 -110.72
C TYR A 191 -33.48 32.31 -110.92
N ARG A 192 -33.65 31.52 -109.85
CA ARG A 192 -34.25 30.19 -109.93
C ARG A 192 -35.73 30.26 -110.31
N LYS A 193 -36.46 31.29 -109.87
CA LYS A 193 -37.82 31.58 -110.35
C LYS A 193 -37.88 31.84 -111.86
N GLN A 194 -36.77 32.28 -112.46
CA GLN A 194 -36.61 32.50 -113.91
C GLN A 194 -36.18 31.24 -114.68
N ILE A 195 -35.58 30.23 -114.02
CA ILE A 195 -35.12 28.97 -114.65
C ILE A 195 -36.11 27.82 -114.44
N LEU A 196 -36.83 27.75 -113.32
CA LEU A 196 -37.80 26.67 -113.04
C LEU A 196 -39.08 26.74 -113.92
N GLU A 197 -39.11 27.64 -114.92
CA GLU A 197 -40.02 27.55 -116.07
C GLU A 197 -39.57 26.50 -117.12
N GLN A 198 -38.47 25.76 -116.91
CA GLN A 198 -37.92 24.75 -117.83
C GLN A 198 -37.45 23.46 -117.07
N ASP A 199 -37.68 22.27 -117.67
CA ASP A 199 -37.87 20.93 -117.01
C ASP A 199 -36.60 20.01 -116.82
N PRO A 200 -36.66 18.88 -116.06
CA PRO A 200 -35.50 17.99 -115.71
C PRO A 200 -35.59 16.46 -116.11
N MET A 201 -34.66 15.61 -115.58
CA MET A 201 -34.53 14.09 -115.57
C MET A 201 -33.39 13.48 -116.48
N ASP A 202 -32.80 12.27 -116.32
CA ASP A 202 -32.52 11.27 -115.23
C ASP A 202 -31.69 10.01 -115.77
N ILE A 203 -31.45 8.93 -114.98
CA ILE A 203 -31.23 7.47 -115.34
C ILE A 203 -29.84 6.78 -115.10
N SER A 204 -29.85 5.43 -114.91
CA SER A 204 -28.92 4.49 -114.21
C SER A 204 -28.43 3.22 -115.00
N ASP A 205 -27.97 2.16 -114.27
CA ASP A 205 -27.79 0.70 -114.62
C ASP A 205 -26.49 0.23 -115.35
N ASP A 206 -26.00 -1.04 -115.36
CA ASP A 206 -26.03 -2.27 -114.50
C ASP A 206 -25.08 -3.37 -115.16
N PHE A 207 -25.02 -4.64 -114.67
CA PHE A 207 -24.96 -5.94 -115.43
C PHE A 207 -23.91 -7.08 -115.12
N MET A 208 -24.21 -8.29 -115.66
CA MET A 208 -23.78 -9.70 -115.39
C MET A 208 -23.07 -10.43 -116.59
N ARG A 209 -22.61 -11.71 -116.65
CA ARG A 209 -22.15 -12.85 -115.76
C ARG A 209 -21.79 -14.08 -116.68
N GLY A 210 -20.95 -15.08 -116.31
CA GLY A 210 -20.66 -16.25 -117.20
C GLY A 210 -20.03 -17.55 -116.62
N ASN A 211 -20.21 -18.71 -117.32
CA ASN A 211 -19.88 -20.12 -116.93
C ASN A 211 -18.96 -20.85 -117.98
N MET A 212 -18.46 -22.10 -117.71
CA MET A 212 -17.95 -23.08 -118.74
C MET A 212 -17.93 -24.60 -118.27
N LYS A 213 -17.30 -25.52 -119.03
CA LYS A 213 -17.72 -26.93 -119.39
C LYS A 213 -17.20 -28.17 -118.58
N LEU A 214 -17.68 -29.36 -119.02
CA LEU A 214 -17.87 -30.66 -118.33
C LEU A 214 -16.75 -31.75 -118.44
N GLU A 215 -15.60 -31.52 -119.08
CA GLU A 215 -14.61 -32.62 -119.30
C GLU A 215 -13.25 -32.38 -118.64
N ASP A 216 -12.88 -31.11 -118.43
CA ASP A 216 -12.04 -30.74 -117.29
C ASP A 216 -12.65 -31.31 -116.00
N GLU A 217 -13.99 -31.29 -115.90
CA GLU A 217 -14.78 -31.64 -114.71
C GLU A 217 -14.40 -32.98 -114.08
N GLN A 218 -13.88 -34.01 -114.78
CA GLN A 218 -13.56 -35.32 -114.17
C GLN A 218 -12.14 -35.46 -113.62
N GLN A 219 -11.14 -34.85 -114.26
CA GLN A 219 -9.81 -34.72 -113.63
C GLN A 219 -9.89 -33.67 -112.54
N LEU A 220 -10.57 -32.56 -112.83
CA LEU A 220 -11.04 -31.59 -111.86
C LEU A 220 -11.90 -32.23 -110.78
N LYS A 221 -12.60 -33.37 -110.98
CA LYS A 221 -13.36 -34.11 -109.93
C LYS A 221 -12.49 -34.88 -108.97
N LYS A 222 -11.34 -35.42 -109.43
CA LYS A 222 -10.40 -36.13 -108.56
C LYS A 222 -9.46 -35.17 -107.85
N THR A 223 -9.01 -34.12 -108.53
CA THR A 223 -8.35 -33.02 -107.86
C THR A 223 -9.34 -32.26 -106.99
N LEU A 224 -10.63 -32.10 -107.35
CA LEU A 224 -11.69 -31.64 -106.43
C LEU A 224 -11.76 -32.61 -105.27
N GLN A 225 -11.99 -33.92 -105.44
CA GLN A 225 -12.19 -34.80 -104.29
C GLN A 225 -11.01 -34.79 -103.30
N MET A 226 -9.77 -34.60 -103.76
CA MET A 226 -8.66 -34.31 -102.84
C MET A 226 -8.73 -32.87 -102.29
N LEU A 227 -8.88 -31.83 -103.12
CA LEU A 227 -9.09 -30.44 -102.68
C LEU A 227 -10.35 -30.22 -101.86
N ASP A 228 -11.32 -31.12 -101.86
CA ASP A 228 -12.64 -31.08 -101.23
C ASP A 228 -12.60 -31.91 -99.94
N MET A 229 -11.73 -32.93 -99.85
CA MET A 229 -11.29 -33.47 -98.56
C MET A 229 -10.37 -32.49 -97.84
N THR A 230 -9.35 -31.92 -98.50
CA THR A 230 -8.49 -30.89 -97.90
C THR A 230 -9.27 -29.60 -97.63
N MET A 231 -10.19 -29.17 -98.51
CA MET A 231 -11.09 -28.05 -98.22
C MET A 231 -12.13 -28.44 -97.17
N LEU A 232 -12.58 -29.69 -97.02
CA LEU A 232 -13.46 -30.06 -95.91
C LEU A 232 -12.71 -30.06 -94.58
N GLU A 233 -11.47 -30.55 -94.54
CA GLU A 233 -10.57 -30.45 -93.38
C GLU A 233 -10.25 -28.98 -93.07
N ASP A 234 -9.86 -28.16 -94.06
CA ASP A 234 -9.63 -26.73 -93.90
C ASP A 234 -10.91 -25.98 -93.53
N LYS A 235 -12.07 -26.35 -94.07
CA LYS A 235 -13.38 -25.75 -93.74
C LYS A 235 -13.87 -26.20 -92.37
N GLN A 236 -13.49 -27.38 -91.90
CA GLN A 236 -13.74 -27.83 -90.53
C GLN A 236 -12.76 -27.16 -89.54
N ASN A 237 -11.51 -26.93 -89.93
CA ASN A 237 -10.55 -26.13 -89.19
C ASN A 237 -11.02 -24.66 -89.11
N ILE A 238 -11.36 -24.04 -90.24
CA ILE A 238 -11.95 -22.70 -90.35
C ILE A 238 -13.28 -22.63 -89.59
N ALA A 239 -14.14 -23.65 -89.63
CA ALA A 239 -15.35 -23.70 -88.82
C ALA A 239 -15.01 -23.73 -87.32
N SER A 240 -14.02 -24.52 -86.88
CA SER A 240 -13.59 -24.53 -85.47
C SER A 240 -12.90 -23.22 -85.03
N ILE A 241 -12.24 -22.53 -85.96
CA ILE A 241 -11.64 -21.22 -85.74
C ILE A 241 -12.73 -20.15 -85.69
N ASN A 242 -13.73 -20.20 -86.58
CA ASN A 242 -14.90 -19.32 -86.55
C ASN A 242 -15.79 -19.57 -85.34
N GLU A 243 -15.98 -20.81 -84.90
CA GLU A 243 -16.76 -21.13 -83.69
C GLU A 243 -16.08 -20.53 -82.46
N LYS A 244 -14.75 -20.66 -82.34
CA LYS A 244 -13.97 -19.97 -81.31
C LYS A 244 -13.97 -18.45 -81.47
N LEU A 245 -13.87 -17.94 -82.69
CA LEU A 245 -13.91 -16.50 -82.95
C LEU A 245 -15.28 -15.93 -82.58
N GLN A 246 -16.36 -16.66 -82.85
CA GLN A 246 -17.74 -16.30 -82.53
C GLN A 246 -18.03 -16.47 -81.02
N GLU A 247 -17.41 -17.44 -80.34
CA GLU A 247 -17.40 -17.53 -78.87
C GLU A 247 -16.64 -16.36 -78.24
N PHE A 248 -15.51 -15.95 -78.83
CA PHE A 248 -14.79 -14.74 -78.42
C PHE A 248 -15.59 -13.47 -78.73
N GLU A 249 -16.21 -13.32 -79.90
CA GLU A 249 -17.06 -12.18 -80.27
C GLU A 249 -18.30 -12.08 -79.38
N THR A 250 -18.95 -13.19 -79.03
CA THR A 250 -20.14 -13.18 -78.15
C THR A 250 -19.77 -12.91 -76.70
N THR A 251 -18.66 -13.45 -76.20
CA THR A 251 -18.15 -13.10 -74.86
C THR A 251 -17.62 -11.66 -74.82
N PHE A 252 -17.02 -11.14 -75.90
CA PHE A 252 -16.66 -9.72 -76.03
C PHE A 252 -17.89 -8.82 -76.08
N ALA A 253 -18.88 -9.11 -76.92
CA ALA A 253 -20.09 -8.29 -77.04
C ALA A 253 -20.86 -8.21 -75.72
N ALA A 254 -20.89 -9.31 -74.94
CA ALA A 254 -21.42 -9.30 -73.58
C ALA A 254 -20.59 -8.39 -72.64
N LEU A 255 -19.26 -8.47 -72.69
CA LEU A 255 -18.36 -7.58 -71.94
C LEU A 255 -18.52 -6.10 -72.35
N GLN A 256 -18.69 -5.85 -73.64
CA GLN A 256 -18.85 -4.54 -74.23
C GLN A 256 -20.20 -3.90 -73.83
N GLN A 257 -21.26 -4.72 -73.76
CA GLN A 257 -22.58 -4.32 -73.30
C GLN A 257 -22.65 -4.07 -71.79
N GLU A 258 -21.94 -4.87 -70.98
CA GLU A 258 -21.85 -4.70 -69.52
C GLU A 258 -21.00 -3.47 -69.13
N MET A 259 -19.96 -3.15 -69.91
CA MET A 259 -19.01 -2.06 -69.64
C MET A 259 -19.35 -0.73 -70.35
N GLY A 260 -20.09 -0.78 -71.46
CA GLY A 260 -20.59 0.40 -72.18
C GLY A 260 -19.54 1.17 -73.00
N VAL A 261 -18.58 0.48 -73.62
CA VAL A 261 -17.41 1.09 -74.29
C VAL A 261 -17.22 0.52 -75.71
N ASP A 262 -17.22 1.37 -76.74
CA ASP A 262 -17.21 0.93 -78.14
C ASP A 262 -15.82 0.62 -78.72
N ASP A 263 -14.72 1.11 -78.11
CA ASP A 263 -13.35 0.92 -78.63
C ASP A 263 -12.54 -0.16 -77.87
N TYR A 264 -11.75 -0.93 -78.64
CA TYR A 264 -10.91 -2.03 -78.16
C TYR A 264 -9.85 -1.56 -77.18
N HIS A 265 -9.17 -0.44 -77.46
CA HIS A 265 -8.13 0.07 -76.57
C HIS A 265 -8.72 0.65 -75.27
N GLU A 266 -9.86 1.31 -75.35
CA GLU A 266 -10.53 1.88 -74.18
C GLU A 266 -11.06 0.78 -73.24
N LEU A 267 -11.59 -0.33 -73.77
CA LEU A 267 -12.00 -1.47 -72.93
C LEU A 267 -10.80 -2.09 -72.17
N VAL A 268 -9.63 -2.21 -72.81
CA VAL A 268 -8.41 -2.71 -72.15
C VAL A 268 -7.89 -1.72 -71.09
N GLU A 269 -7.91 -0.42 -71.35
CA GLU A 269 -7.58 0.59 -70.32
C GLU A 269 -8.54 0.54 -69.13
N VAL A 270 -9.85 0.46 -69.38
CA VAL A 270 -10.85 0.40 -68.31
C VAL A 270 -10.72 -0.90 -67.51
N TYR A 271 -10.46 -2.03 -68.17
CA TYR A 271 -10.22 -3.30 -67.48
C TYR A 271 -8.92 -3.26 -66.66
N SER A 272 -7.83 -2.73 -67.20
CA SER A 272 -6.55 -2.58 -66.49
C SER A 272 -6.70 -1.63 -65.28
N ARG A 273 -7.42 -0.52 -65.43
CA ARG A 273 -7.75 0.41 -64.33
C ARG A 273 -8.60 -0.28 -63.25
N LYS A 274 -9.57 -1.11 -63.65
CA LYS A 274 -10.38 -1.92 -62.71
C LYS A 274 -9.54 -3.00 -62.03
N GLU A 275 -8.57 -3.59 -62.72
CA GLU A 275 -7.63 -4.54 -62.13
C GLU A 275 -6.72 -3.84 -61.10
N GLU A 276 -6.19 -2.66 -61.41
CA GLU A 276 -5.42 -1.83 -60.46
C GLU A 276 -6.24 -1.40 -59.24
N GLU A 277 -7.49 -0.97 -59.42
CA GLU A 277 -8.43 -0.71 -58.33
C GLU A 277 -8.65 -1.97 -57.47
N ASN A 278 -8.77 -3.14 -58.09
CA ASN A 278 -8.97 -4.42 -57.39
C ASN A 278 -7.70 -4.87 -56.64
N PHE A 279 -6.50 -4.64 -57.20
CA PHE A 279 -5.22 -4.85 -56.49
C PHE A 279 -5.02 -3.83 -55.35
N ALA A 280 -5.50 -2.60 -55.49
CA ALA A 280 -5.50 -1.62 -54.41
C ALA A 280 -6.47 -2.03 -53.29
N LEU A 281 -7.68 -2.48 -53.63
CA LEU A 281 -8.66 -3.05 -52.70
C LEU A 281 -8.11 -4.30 -51.99
N PHE A 282 -7.44 -5.21 -52.70
CA PHE A 282 -6.84 -6.40 -52.10
C PHE A 282 -5.75 -6.05 -51.09
N ARG A 283 -4.87 -5.09 -51.42
CA ARG A 283 -3.86 -4.56 -50.48
C ARG A 283 -4.50 -3.84 -49.29
N TYR A 284 -5.57 -3.09 -49.50
CA TYR A 284 -6.31 -2.45 -48.42
C TYR A 284 -6.95 -3.48 -47.48
N VAL A 285 -7.67 -4.47 -48.02
CA VAL A 285 -8.27 -5.58 -47.24
C VAL A 285 -7.20 -6.35 -46.48
N GLN A 286 -6.03 -6.61 -47.08
CA GLN A 286 -4.92 -7.26 -46.39
C GLN A 286 -4.34 -6.38 -45.28
N SER A 287 -4.20 -5.08 -45.50
CA SER A 287 -3.77 -4.12 -44.46
C SER A 287 -4.77 -4.05 -43.30
N THR A 288 -6.07 -3.98 -43.60
CA THR A 288 -7.13 -3.96 -42.60
C THR A 288 -7.22 -5.28 -41.83
N ASN A 289 -7.01 -6.44 -42.48
CA ASN A 289 -6.95 -7.72 -41.78
C ASN A 289 -5.74 -7.78 -40.83
N ASN A 290 -4.56 -7.30 -41.26
CA ASN A 290 -3.39 -7.21 -40.39
C ASN A 290 -3.62 -6.25 -39.20
N GLU A 291 -4.31 -5.12 -39.43
CA GLU A 291 -4.70 -4.17 -38.38
C GLU A 291 -5.71 -4.80 -37.40
N VAL A 292 -6.67 -5.59 -37.89
CA VAL A 292 -7.61 -6.37 -37.06
C VAL A 292 -6.87 -7.41 -36.22
N GLU A 293 -5.93 -8.18 -36.79
CA GLU A 293 -5.11 -9.15 -36.04
C GLU A 293 -4.30 -8.45 -34.93
N GLN A 294 -3.67 -7.31 -35.22
CA GLN A 294 -2.96 -6.51 -34.21
C GLN A 294 -3.88 -6.01 -33.09
N LEU A 295 -5.07 -5.50 -33.43
CA LEU A 295 -6.06 -5.03 -32.46
C LEU A 295 -6.64 -6.18 -31.62
N GLU A 296 -6.79 -7.38 -32.18
CA GLU A 296 -7.19 -8.58 -31.43
C GLU A 296 -6.10 -9.05 -30.45
N ASP A 297 -4.83 -8.99 -30.85
CA ASP A 297 -3.69 -9.29 -29.98
C ASP A 297 -3.53 -8.27 -28.85
N GLU A 298 -3.65 -6.96 -29.13
CA GLU A 298 -3.68 -5.90 -28.11
C GLU A 298 -4.86 -6.08 -27.15
N LYS A 299 -6.06 -6.38 -27.67
CA LYS A 299 -7.24 -6.69 -26.86
C LYS A 299 -6.97 -7.89 -25.94
N LEU A 300 -6.41 -8.98 -26.45
CA LEU A 300 -6.08 -10.16 -25.66
C LEU A 300 -4.99 -9.88 -24.61
N ALA A 301 -4.03 -9.00 -24.90
CA ALA A 301 -3.03 -8.55 -23.94
C ALA A 301 -3.66 -7.72 -22.81
N LEU A 302 -4.56 -6.79 -23.14
CA LEU A 302 -5.31 -5.99 -22.16
C LEU A 302 -6.26 -6.85 -21.32
N GLU A 303 -6.98 -7.81 -21.91
CA GLU A 303 -7.83 -8.75 -21.17
C GLU A 303 -7.00 -9.61 -20.19
N ARG A 304 -5.80 -10.06 -20.60
CA ARG A 304 -4.86 -10.77 -19.71
C ARG A 304 -4.39 -9.89 -18.55
N GLU A 305 -3.99 -8.64 -18.78
CA GLU A 305 -3.54 -7.75 -17.71
C GLU A 305 -4.70 -7.33 -16.77
N ILE A 306 -5.89 -7.09 -17.30
CA ILE A 306 -7.11 -6.87 -16.49
C ILE A 306 -7.39 -8.08 -15.59
N GLN A 307 -7.27 -9.30 -16.13
CA GLN A 307 -7.51 -10.52 -15.34
C GLN A 307 -6.42 -10.74 -14.28
N LYS A 308 -5.16 -10.41 -14.58
CA LYS A 308 -4.05 -10.44 -13.62
C LYS A 308 -4.25 -9.42 -12.49
N LEU A 309 -4.50 -8.14 -12.82
CA LEU A 309 -4.80 -7.09 -11.84
C LEU A 309 -6.03 -7.44 -10.99
N LYS A 310 -7.02 -8.11 -11.57
CA LYS A 310 -8.20 -8.61 -10.83
C LYS A 310 -7.86 -9.75 -9.87
N SER A 311 -6.95 -10.66 -10.25
CA SER A 311 -6.41 -11.69 -9.32
C SER A 311 -5.62 -11.02 -8.21
N ASP A 312 -4.64 -10.17 -8.53
CA ASP A 312 -3.81 -9.46 -7.55
C ASP A 312 -4.67 -8.64 -6.57
N MET A 313 -5.75 -8.01 -7.05
CA MET A 313 -6.72 -7.31 -6.21
C MET A 313 -7.55 -8.28 -5.35
N GLN A 314 -7.98 -9.44 -5.85
CA GLN A 314 -8.68 -10.44 -5.05
C GLN A 314 -7.76 -11.08 -4.00
N ASP A 315 -6.57 -11.53 -4.41
CA ASP A 315 -5.60 -12.22 -3.56
C ASP A 315 -5.00 -11.28 -2.51
N GLY A 316 -4.59 -10.06 -2.91
CA GLY A 316 -4.11 -9.04 -1.98
C GLY A 316 -5.18 -8.62 -0.97
N SER A 317 -6.41 -8.38 -1.44
CA SER A 317 -7.51 -7.93 -0.57
C SER A 317 -8.08 -9.06 0.30
N ALA A 318 -8.12 -10.29 -0.18
CA ALA A 318 -8.53 -11.46 0.62
C ALA A 318 -7.48 -11.82 1.67
N ASN A 319 -6.19 -11.83 1.32
CA ASN A 319 -5.12 -12.12 2.28
C ASN A 319 -4.96 -11.01 3.32
N ALA A 320 -5.11 -9.73 2.93
CA ALA A 320 -5.11 -8.62 3.88
C ALA A 320 -6.32 -8.67 4.84
N ARG A 321 -7.53 -8.94 4.33
CA ARG A 321 -8.72 -9.15 5.17
C ARG A 321 -8.55 -10.35 6.10
N LYS A 322 -8.02 -11.46 5.61
CA LYS A 322 -7.79 -12.67 6.42
C LYS A 322 -6.82 -12.39 7.57
N ARG A 323 -5.65 -11.78 7.30
CA ARG A 323 -4.70 -11.38 8.35
C ARG A 323 -5.32 -10.44 9.38
N MET A 324 -6.06 -9.42 8.94
CA MET A 324 -6.76 -8.51 9.85
C MET A 324 -7.82 -9.24 10.71
N VAL A 325 -8.52 -10.22 10.16
CA VAL A 325 -9.47 -11.05 10.92
C VAL A 325 -8.74 -11.95 11.92
N ASP A 326 -7.63 -12.57 11.52
CA ASP A 326 -6.81 -13.43 12.38
C ASP A 326 -6.22 -12.62 13.57
N ASP A 327 -5.67 -11.42 13.31
CA ASP A 327 -5.18 -10.48 14.33
C ASP A 327 -6.30 -10.04 15.31
N LEU A 328 -7.51 -9.77 14.78
CA LEU A 328 -8.69 -9.43 15.60
C LEU A 328 -9.20 -10.61 16.44
N VAL A 329 -9.04 -11.84 15.95
CA VAL A 329 -9.35 -13.06 16.71
C VAL A 329 -8.31 -13.31 17.81
N GLU A 330 -7.02 -13.12 17.53
CA GLU A 330 -5.95 -13.29 18.52
C GLU A 330 -6.05 -12.24 19.64
N THR A 331 -6.23 -10.96 19.29
CA THR A 331 -6.44 -9.88 20.28
C THR A 331 -7.69 -10.13 21.13
N ARG A 332 -8.80 -10.59 20.52
CA ARG A 332 -10.00 -11.00 21.27
C ARG A 332 -9.72 -12.18 22.22
N GLN A 333 -8.98 -13.19 21.79
CA GLN A 333 -8.59 -14.31 22.67
C GLN A 333 -7.70 -13.85 23.83
N LYS A 334 -6.78 -12.92 23.59
CA LYS A 334 -5.93 -12.33 24.64
C LYS A 334 -6.76 -11.59 25.69
N ILE A 335 -7.69 -10.73 25.25
CA ILE A 335 -8.62 -10.00 26.14
C ILE A 335 -9.49 -10.99 26.95
N LEU A 336 -9.97 -12.09 26.35
CA LEU A 336 -10.75 -13.11 27.07
C LEU A 336 -9.91 -13.85 28.13
N LYS A 337 -8.63 -14.12 27.87
CA LYS A 337 -7.71 -14.70 28.86
C LYS A 337 -7.47 -13.71 30.01
N GLU A 338 -7.06 -12.48 29.69
CA GLU A 338 -6.84 -11.42 30.69
C GLU A 338 -8.10 -11.15 31.54
N ASN A 339 -9.29 -11.11 30.93
CA ASN A 339 -10.53 -10.92 31.67
C ASN A 339 -10.86 -12.10 32.59
N SER A 340 -10.65 -13.35 32.15
CA SER A 340 -10.89 -14.52 33.02
C SER A 340 -9.86 -14.63 34.16
N GLU A 341 -8.63 -14.16 33.97
CA GLU A 341 -7.64 -13.98 35.05
C GLU A 341 -8.06 -12.89 36.04
N ILE A 342 -8.56 -11.75 35.56
CA ILE A 342 -9.10 -10.66 36.39
C ILE A 342 -10.33 -11.12 37.18
N GLU A 343 -11.25 -11.86 36.57
CA GLU A 343 -12.41 -12.44 37.24
C GLU A 343 -12.00 -13.46 38.31
N ARG A 344 -10.99 -14.31 38.03
CA ARG A 344 -10.43 -15.26 39.02
C ARG A 344 -9.81 -14.53 40.21
N LEU A 345 -9.03 -13.47 39.97
CA LEU A 345 -8.43 -12.63 41.03
C LEU A 345 -9.52 -11.91 41.84
N ARG A 346 -10.55 -11.39 41.17
CA ARG A 346 -11.70 -10.73 41.81
C ARG A 346 -12.52 -11.70 42.66
N ALA A 347 -12.70 -12.94 42.21
CA ALA A 347 -13.38 -13.99 42.97
C ALA A 347 -12.57 -14.42 44.21
N ALA A 348 -11.24 -14.54 44.08
CA ALA A 348 -10.34 -14.80 45.21
C ALA A 348 -10.41 -13.68 46.25
N ALA A 349 -10.25 -12.42 45.83
CA ALA A 349 -10.37 -11.25 46.69
C ALA A 349 -11.76 -11.16 47.35
N ALA A 350 -12.84 -11.40 46.60
CA ALA A 350 -14.19 -11.44 47.16
C ALA A 350 -14.31 -12.51 48.26
N ARG A 351 -13.73 -13.70 48.07
CA ARG A 351 -13.73 -14.77 49.08
C ARG A 351 -12.98 -14.38 50.36
N GLU A 352 -11.92 -13.59 50.25
CA GLU A 352 -11.13 -13.07 51.38
C GLU A 352 -11.81 -11.90 52.09
N PHE A 353 -12.48 -11.01 51.34
CA PHE A 353 -13.19 -9.85 51.91
C PHE A 353 -14.60 -10.19 52.44
N GLN A 354 -15.27 -11.24 51.96
CA GLN A 354 -16.64 -11.59 52.41
C GLN A 354 -16.78 -11.80 53.92
N PRO A 355 -15.84 -12.50 54.62
CA PRO A 355 -15.88 -12.65 56.07
C PRO A 355 -15.68 -11.31 56.80
N LEU A 356 -14.77 -10.46 56.31
CA LEU A 356 -14.52 -9.14 56.87
C LEU A 356 -15.73 -8.22 56.69
N ALA A 357 -16.33 -8.19 55.50
CA ALA A 357 -17.57 -7.46 55.24
C ALA A 357 -18.68 -7.89 56.21
N ARG A 358 -18.89 -9.20 56.42
CA ARG A 358 -19.85 -9.70 57.42
C ARG A 358 -19.51 -9.32 58.86
N VAL A 359 -18.25 -9.05 59.21
CA VAL A 359 -17.86 -8.52 60.54
C VAL A 359 -18.18 -7.03 60.61
N VAL A 360 -17.84 -6.27 59.56
CA VAL A 360 -18.17 -4.83 59.46
C VAL A 360 -19.68 -4.61 59.48
N ASP A 361 -20.48 -5.38 58.73
CA ASP A 361 -21.95 -5.33 58.75
C ASP A 361 -22.50 -5.60 60.15
N ARG A 362 -21.92 -6.57 60.88
CA ARG A 362 -22.34 -6.88 62.26
C ARG A 362 -21.97 -5.75 63.22
N LEU A 363 -20.81 -5.12 63.07
CA LEU A 363 -20.41 -3.96 63.86
C LEU A 363 -21.28 -2.72 63.52
N TYR A 364 -21.54 -2.46 62.25
CA TYR A 364 -22.39 -1.37 61.77
C TYR A 364 -23.81 -1.46 62.36
N ASN A 365 -24.40 -2.65 62.33
CA ASN A 365 -25.70 -2.90 62.93
C ASN A 365 -25.66 -2.85 64.47
N ALA A 366 -24.59 -3.36 65.11
CA ALA A 366 -24.44 -3.30 66.57
C ALA A 366 -24.18 -1.88 67.11
N LEU A 367 -23.61 -0.99 66.29
CA LEU A 367 -23.41 0.43 66.59
C LEU A 367 -24.66 1.29 66.34
N GLY A 368 -25.75 0.71 65.81
CA GLY A 368 -26.98 1.45 65.49
C GLY A 368 -26.82 2.44 64.32
N CYS A 369 -25.78 2.30 63.49
CA CYS A 369 -25.54 3.18 62.35
C CYS A 369 -26.66 3.12 61.29
N ASN A 370 -27.48 2.06 61.30
CA ASN A 370 -28.63 1.91 60.41
C ASN A 370 -29.83 2.83 60.78
N ASP A 371 -29.89 3.35 62.00
CA ASP A 371 -30.97 4.26 62.45
C ASP A 371 -30.62 5.75 62.19
N VAL A 372 -29.42 6.04 61.67
CA VAL A 372 -29.03 7.37 61.23
C VAL A 372 -29.53 7.58 59.80
N MET A 373 -30.71 8.18 59.65
CA MET A 373 -31.16 8.63 58.34
C MET A 373 -30.18 9.69 57.81
N PRO A 374 -29.55 9.48 56.64
CA PRO A 374 -28.61 10.47 56.12
C PRO A 374 -29.34 11.79 55.80
N PRO A 375 -28.67 12.95 55.96
CA PRO A 375 -29.26 14.23 55.60
C PRO A 375 -29.63 14.21 54.11
N VAL A 376 -30.90 14.48 53.81
CA VAL A 376 -31.42 14.46 52.44
C VAL A 376 -30.81 15.60 51.63
N VAL A 377 -29.72 15.32 50.91
CA VAL A 377 -29.19 16.22 49.89
C VAL A 377 -30.12 16.14 48.68
N GLY A 378 -30.66 17.29 48.30
CA GLY A 378 -31.90 17.39 47.53
C GLY A 378 -31.90 16.68 46.17
N THR A 379 -32.98 15.94 45.91
CA THR A 379 -33.37 15.47 44.59
C THR A 379 -33.67 16.67 43.68
N SER A 380 -32.74 17.01 42.79
CA SER A 380 -33.02 17.83 41.62
C SER A 380 -32.93 16.98 40.35
N THR A 381 -34.00 17.02 39.56
CA THR A 381 -34.18 16.22 38.35
C THR A 381 -33.49 16.83 37.15
N SER A 382 -32.67 16.06 36.45
CA SER A 382 -32.55 16.16 34.99
C SER A 382 -31.97 14.87 34.40
N GLY A 383 -32.56 14.40 33.29
CA GLY A 383 -32.06 13.25 32.55
C GLY A 383 -30.95 13.67 31.57
N GLY A 384 -29.95 12.80 31.39
CA GLY A 384 -28.87 13.05 30.42
C GLY A 384 -27.86 11.91 30.44
N SER A 385 -27.73 11.20 29.31
CA SER A 385 -26.74 10.14 29.15
C SER A 385 -25.32 10.71 29.15
N SER A 386 -24.46 10.29 30.07
CA SER A 386 -23.03 9.98 29.81
C SER A 386 -22.22 9.71 31.09
N SER A 387 -21.05 9.08 30.89
CA SER A 387 -19.92 8.96 31.80
C SER A 387 -20.03 8.06 33.03
N ASP A 388 -19.31 6.95 32.99
CA ASP A 388 -19.07 6.03 34.11
C ASP A 388 -18.26 6.68 35.26
N THR A 389 -17.58 7.81 35.00
CA THR A 389 -16.86 8.56 36.04
C THR A 389 -17.81 9.17 37.07
N SER A 390 -18.98 9.66 36.66
CA SER A 390 -19.99 10.25 37.54
C SER A 390 -20.62 9.25 38.50
N LYS A 391 -20.64 7.96 38.14
CA LYS A 391 -21.09 6.88 39.04
C LYS A 391 -20.02 6.54 40.09
N ARG A 392 -18.74 6.53 39.71
CA ARG A 392 -17.63 6.31 40.66
C ARG A 392 -17.52 7.42 41.69
N THR A 393 -17.62 8.69 41.29
CA THR A 393 -17.57 9.82 42.24
C THR A 393 -18.75 9.82 43.19
N ARG A 394 -19.98 9.57 42.70
CA ARG A 394 -21.17 9.43 43.57
C ARG A 394 -21.03 8.28 44.58
N LYS A 395 -20.53 7.13 44.14
CA LYS A 395 -20.32 5.98 45.03
C LYS A 395 -19.24 6.26 46.07
N GLN A 396 -18.15 6.93 45.69
CA GLN A 396 -17.13 7.39 46.65
C GLN A 396 -17.68 8.39 47.68
N SER A 397 -18.62 9.28 47.32
CA SER A 397 -19.26 10.16 48.30
C SER A 397 -20.21 9.41 49.25
N GLU A 398 -20.90 8.38 48.78
CA GLU A 398 -21.76 7.52 49.62
C GLU A 398 -20.90 6.66 50.58
N ASP A 399 -19.81 6.05 50.07
CA ASP A 399 -18.86 5.26 50.86
C ASP A 399 -18.13 6.12 51.92
N GLN A 400 -17.79 7.38 51.61
CA GLN A 400 -17.21 8.33 52.57
C GLN A 400 -18.23 8.77 53.64
N LEU A 401 -19.48 9.03 53.26
CA LEU A 401 -20.53 9.41 54.21
C LEU A 401 -20.81 8.30 55.23
N ALA A 402 -20.82 7.03 54.78
CA ALA A 402 -20.97 5.89 55.67
C ALA A 402 -19.84 5.78 56.71
N LEU A 403 -18.59 6.07 56.32
CA LEU A 403 -17.44 6.12 57.25
C LEU A 403 -17.57 7.23 58.28
N VAL A 404 -18.05 8.42 57.88
CA VAL A 404 -18.31 9.54 58.81
C VAL A 404 -19.38 9.17 59.85
N ILE A 405 -20.47 8.52 59.44
CA ILE A 405 -21.54 8.07 60.35
C ILE A 405 -21.02 7.00 61.35
N ILE A 406 -20.15 6.10 60.90
CA ILE A 406 -19.50 5.11 61.78
C ILE A 406 -18.57 5.80 62.78
N GLU A 407 -17.79 6.79 62.34
CA GLU A 407 -16.89 7.57 63.20
C GLU A 407 -17.66 8.38 64.25
N GLU A 408 -18.72 9.09 63.85
CA GLU A 408 -19.59 9.87 64.72
C GLU A 408 -20.22 9.00 65.82
N ARG A 409 -20.89 7.90 65.44
CA ARG A 409 -21.50 6.97 66.41
C ARG A 409 -20.48 6.29 67.33
N SER A 410 -19.29 5.95 66.81
CA SER A 410 -18.22 5.37 67.63
C SER A 410 -17.73 6.36 68.69
N ASN A 411 -17.58 7.64 68.31
CA ASN A 411 -17.16 8.70 69.22
C ASN A 411 -18.23 9.02 70.27
N GLU A 412 -19.52 9.09 69.90
CA GLU A 412 -20.63 9.23 70.86
C GLU A 412 -20.64 8.09 71.90
N LEU A 413 -20.42 6.85 71.47
CA LEU A 413 -20.42 5.68 72.37
C LEU A 413 -19.25 5.74 73.36
N ILE A 414 -18.07 6.16 72.89
CA ILE A 414 -16.87 6.38 73.73
C ILE A 414 -17.12 7.49 74.75
N GLU A 415 -17.80 8.57 74.36
CA GLU A 415 -18.13 9.67 75.27
C GLU A 415 -19.15 9.25 76.33
N GLN A 416 -20.21 8.54 75.94
CA GLN A 416 -21.18 7.98 76.89
C GLN A 416 -20.55 6.97 77.86
N PHE A 417 -19.59 6.17 77.41
CA PHE A 417 -18.84 5.24 78.25
C PHE A 417 -17.93 5.99 79.24
N SER A 418 -17.23 7.03 78.76
CA SER A 418 -16.38 7.90 79.58
C SER A 418 -17.17 8.63 80.67
N ARG A 419 -18.35 9.18 80.33
CA ARG A 419 -19.29 9.77 81.30
C ARG A 419 -19.77 8.72 82.32
N ARG A 420 -20.10 7.49 81.90
CA ARG A 420 -20.51 6.40 82.81
C ARG A 420 -19.41 5.96 83.79
N LEU A 421 -18.14 6.03 83.38
CA LEU A 421 -16.98 5.79 84.24
C LEU A 421 -16.84 6.86 85.33
N GLN A 422 -16.99 8.13 84.97
CA GLN A 422 -16.91 9.27 85.93
C GLN A 422 -17.95 9.16 87.05
N TYR A 423 -19.15 8.65 86.77
CA TYR A 423 -20.22 8.47 87.78
C TYR A 423 -20.03 7.27 88.72
N LYS A 424 -19.15 6.30 88.41
CA LYS A 424 -19.00 5.06 89.21
C LYS A 424 -17.82 5.04 90.17
N ASN A 425 -16.74 5.80 89.95
CA ASN A 425 -15.59 5.86 90.86
C ASN A 425 -14.84 7.21 90.71
N PRO A 426 -15.00 8.19 91.62
CA PRO A 426 -14.28 9.47 91.52
C PRO A 426 -12.76 9.34 91.75
N ALA A 427 -12.29 8.28 92.41
CA ALA A 427 -10.87 8.04 92.68
C ALA A 427 -10.07 7.53 91.47
N GLU A 428 -10.71 6.84 90.51
CA GLU A 428 -10.03 6.36 89.30
C GLU A 428 -10.02 7.40 88.17
N ALA A 429 -10.89 8.41 88.25
CA ALA A 429 -10.92 9.53 87.30
C ALA A 429 -9.55 10.25 87.20
N GLN A 430 -8.79 10.34 88.29
CA GLN A 430 -7.44 10.92 88.28
C GLN A 430 -6.38 10.06 87.60
N ARG A 431 -6.59 8.73 87.46
CA ARG A 431 -5.73 7.87 86.63
C ARG A 431 -6.13 7.92 85.15
N ALA A 432 -7.43 8.04 84.85
CA ALA A 432 -7.90 8.28 83.48
C ALA A 432 -7.54 9.69 82.96
N SER A 433 -7.39 10.67 83.86
CA SER A 433 -7.01 12.06 83.53
C SER A 433 -5.53 12.24 83.14
N LEU A 434 -4.73 11.17 83.01
CA LEU A 434 -3.37 11.22 82.45
C LEU A 434 -3.33 10.75 80.98
N GLY A 435 -4.33 11.15 80.20
CA GLY A 435 -4.39 10.98 78.73
C GLY A 435 -3.62 12.04 77.91
N ALA A 436 -2.97 13.01 78.57
CA ALA A 436 -2.25 14.13 77.93
C ALA A 436 -0.90 13.72 77.30
N ASN A 437 -0.84 12.58 76.60
CA ASN A 437 0.33 12.09 75.87
C ASN A 437 -0.01 11.55 74.47
N LEU A 438 -0.89 12.26 73.74
CA LEU A 438 -0.88 12.24 72.28
C LEU A 438 0.33 13.06 71.75
N ARG A 439 1.54 12.58 72.04
CA ARG A 439 2.63 12.79 71.09
C ARG A 439 2.31 11.98 69.82
N PRO A 440 2.66 12.47 68.61
CA PRO A 440 2.51 11.68 67.39
C PRO A 440 3.19 10.33 67.56
N SER A 441 2.39 9.27 67.63
CA SER A 441 2.91 7.91 67.79
C SER A 441 3.38 7.40 66.44
N ASP A 442 4.59 6.83 66.41
CA ASP A 442 5.21 6.31 65.18
C ASP A 442 4.25 5.47 64.31
N PRO A 443 4.31 5.60 62.97
CA PRO A 443 3.46 4.84 62.04
C PRO A 443 3.69 3.32 62.10
N THR A 444 4.66 2.84 62.88
CA THR A 444 4.93 1.42 63.11
C THR A 444 4.07 0.81 64.23
N ARG A 445 3.46 1.62 65.12
CA ARG A 445 2.64 1.08 66.22
C ARG A 445 1.28 0.55 65.75
N SER A 446 0.67 1.21 64.75
CA SER A 446 -0.53 0.72 64.06
C SER A 446 -0.24 -0.55 63.25
N VAL A 447 0.89 -0.59 62.53
CA VAL A 447 1.34 -1.78 61.79
C VAL A 447 1.56 -2.98 62.72
N ASN A 448 2.14 -2.76 63.91
CA ASN A 448 2.32 -3.84 64.89
C ASN A 448 1.00 -4.26 65.57
N ALA A 449 0.02 -3.36 65.73
CA ALA A 449 -1.32 -3.71 66.22
C ALA A 449 -2.10 -4.57 65.19
N VAL A 450 -2.00 -4.24 63.90
CA VAL A 450 -2.55 -5.08 62.81
C VAL A 450 -1.86 -6.45 62.78
N ARG A 451 -0.55 -6.50 63.02
CA ARG A 451 0.22 -7.76 63.11
C ARG A 451 -0.14 -8.64 64.32
N ALA A 452 -0.69 -8.06 65.39
CA ALA A 452 -1.11 -8.77 66.59
C ALA A 452 -2.55 -9.31 66.53
N LEU A 453 -3.34 -8.92 65.52
CA LEU A 453 -4.71 -9.41 65.28
C LEU A 453 -4.78 -10.53 64.24
N LEU A 454 -3.63 -10.97 63.72
CA LEU A 454 -3.46 -12.15 62.86
C LEU A 454 -2.67 -13.22 63.64
N PRO A 455 -3.29 -14.30 64.13
CA PRO A 455 -2.58 -15.49 64.55
C PRO A 455 -1.95 -16.19 63.33
N ASP A 456 -0.66 -16.49 63.44
CA ASP A 456 0.12 -17.52 62.74
C ASP A 456 -0.35 -17.99 61.35
N PHE A 457 0.36 -17.53 60.30
CA PHE A 457 0.29 -18.16 58.97
C PHE A 457 1.63 -18.19 58.20
N LEU A 458 2.77 -18.24 58.91
CA LEU A 458 4.07 -18.61 58.33
C LEU A 458 4.93 -19.39 59.34
N ASP A 459 4.50 -20.61 59.66
CA ASP A 459 5.43 -21.71 59.92
C ASP A 459 4.75 -23.04 59.59
N GLY A 460 5.33 -23.79 58.65
CA GLY A 460 4.85 -25.11 58.23
C GLY A 460 5.92 -26.15 58.54
N PRO A 461 5.65 -27.19 59.37
CA PRO A 461 6.68 -28.14 59.77
C PRO A 461 7.02 -29.10 58.63
N ALA A 462 8.31 -29.30 58.40
CA ALA A 462 8.79 -30.39 57.57
C ALA A 462 8.64 -31.74 58.31
N THR A 463 8.34 -32.83 57.60
CA THR A 463 9.29 -33.95 57.40
C THR A 463 8.73 -35.08 56.50
N SER A 464 9.45 -35.35 55.40
CA SER A 464 9.86 -36.66 54.85
C SER A 464 8.88 -37.78 54.43
N SER A 465 9.21 -38.31 53.24
CA SER A 465 9.10 -39.70 52.74
C SER A 465 7.96 -40.00 51.75
N GLY A 466 8.20 -40.55 50.56
CA GLY A 466 9.46 -40.95 49.91
C GLY A 466 9.24 -41.58 48.52
N TYR A 467 10.33 -41.84 47.77
CA TYR A 467 10.39 -42.37 46.38
C TYR A 467 9.77 -41.42 45.31
N GLY A 468 10.36 -41.14 44.14
CA GLY A 468 11.37 -41.83 43.31
C GLY A 468 10.72 -42.16 41.95
N GLY A 469 11.31 -41.99 40.76
CA GLY A 469 12.61 -41.50 40.31
C GLY A 469 12.61 -41.38 38.76
N ALA A 470 13.79 -41.34 38.12
CA ALA A 470 14.06 -41.14 36.68
C ALA A 470 13.91 -39.68 36.16
N THR A 471 14.96 -38.90 35.80
CA THR A 471 16.05 -39.06 34.77
C THR A 471 15.53 -38.95 33.33
N SER A 472 16.09 -38.21 32.37
CA SER A 472 17.35 -37.42 32.18
C SER A 472 17.17 -36.54 30.90
N PRO A 473 18.17 -35.93 30.22
CA PRO A 473 19.59 -35.58 30.53
C PRO A 473 19.85 -34.03 30.54
N LEU A 474 20.91 -33.48 31.16
CA LEU A 474 22.36 -33.43 30.79
C LEU A 474 22.63 -32.60 29.49
N ALA A 475 23.36 -31.47 29.41
CA ALA A 475 24.51 -30.84 30.12
C ALA A 475 25.92 -31.20 29.60
N THR A 476 26.67 -30.17 29.13
CA THR A 476 28.16 -30.05 29.02
C THR A 476 28.45 -28.58 28.62
N SER A 477 29.18 -27.73 29.36
CA SER A 477 30.60 -27.73 29.81
C SER A 477 31.60 -27.25 28.70
N PRO A 478 32.83 -26.77 29.03
CA PRO A 478 33.11 -25.35 29.34
C PRO A 478 34.36 -24.82 28.58
N VAL A 479 35.04 -23.75 29.07
CA VAL A 479 36.52 -23.44 29.02
C VAL A 479 36.93 -22.01 28.59
N GLN A 480 37.46 -21.27 29.59
CA GLN A 480 38.65 -20.37 29.63
C GLN A 480 38.93 -19.16 28.68
N LEU A 481 39.36 -18.08 29.37
CA LEU A 481 40.50 -17.16 29.15
C LEU A 481 40.45 -15.93 28.21
N ALA A 482 41.27 -14.95 28.64
CA ALA A 482 41.79 -13.73 27.99
C ALA A 482 40.76 -12.61 27.65
N SER A 483 40.82 -11.35 28.13
CA SER A 483 41.85 -10.39 28.59
C SER A 483 42.33 -9.37 27.55
N ALA A 484 41.71 -8.18 27.54
CA ALA A 484 42.23 -6.84 27.20
C ALA A 484 41.05 -5.85 27.41
N ALA A 485 41.12 -4.73 28.14
CA ALA A 485 41.94 -3.53 27.89
C ALA A 485 41.68 -2.95 26.47
N THR A 486 41.34 -1.68 26.26
CA THR A 486 41.58 -0.48 27.10
C THR A 486 40.54 0.61 26.79
N SER A 487 40.35 1.55 27.72
CA SER A 487 39.61 2.81 27.52
C SER A 487 40.55 3.97 27.13
N PHE A 488 39.99 5.20 27.05
CA PHE A 488 40.58 6.46 26.53
C PHE A 488 40.67 6.55 24.99
N GLY A 489 40.42 7.70 24.36
CA GLY A 489 39.86 8.96 24.89
C GLY A 489 40.18 10.19 24.03
N GLY A 490 39.15 11.00 23.74
CA GLY A 490 39.25 12.47 23.70
C GLY A 490 39.58 13.15 22.36
N THR A 491 39.02 14.36 22.19
CA THR A 491 39.30 15.40 21.17
C THR A 491 39.13 14.99 19.69
N GLY A 492 38.49 15.74 18.80
CA GLY A 492 38.11 17.15 18.82
C GLY A 492 39.10 17.99 18.01
N ILE A 493 38.76 18.27 16.74
CA ILE A 493 39.25 19.40 15.92
C ILE A 493 38.30 19.58 14.73
N GLU A 494 38.05 20.85 14.41
CA GLU A 494 37.23 21.38 13.33
C GLU A 494 38.14 21.83 12.19
N PHE A 495 37.80 21.58 10.93
CA PHE A 495 38.32 22.39 9.81
C PHE A 495 37.44 22.28 8.55
N SER A 496 36.89 23.41 8.12
CA SER A 496 36.25 23.62 6.82
C SER A 496 37.29 24.02 5.76
N ILE A 497 37.05 23.75 4.47
CA ILE A 497 37.30 24.69 3.36
C ILE A 497 36.76 24.16 2.02
N ASP A 498 36.13 25.03 1.25
CA ASP A 498 35.70 24.82 -0.14
C ASP A 498 36.86 24.59 -1.11
N ARG A 499 36.63 23.81 -2.19
CA ARG A 499 36.85 24.38 -3.54
C ARG A 499 36.08 23.74 -4.69
N ARG A 500 35.78 24.64 -5.63
CA ARG A 500 34.92 24.56 -6.83
C ARG A 500 35.53 23.83 -8.05
N LEU A 501 34.62 23.17 -8.79
CA LEU A 501 34.41 23.21 -10.26
C LEU A 501 35.43 22.62 -11.27
N THR A 502 34.86 22.20 -12.42
CA THR A 502 35.46 21.76 -13.71
C THR A 502 36.20 20.41 -13.67
N GLY A 503 36.08 19.47 -14.63
CA GLY A 503 35.16 19.37 -15.78
C GLY A 503 35.84 19.48 -17.15
N THR A 504 36.31 18.34 -17.72
CA THR A 504 36.18 17.89 -19.15
C THR A 504 37.04 16.65 -19.45
N ASN A 505 36.42 15.63 -20.04
CA ASN A 505 36.87 14.63 -21.04
C ASN A 505 38.37 14.38 -21.30
N ALA A 506 38.80 13.10 -21.31
CA ALA A 506 38.91 12.28 -22.53
C ALA A 506 39.42 10.83 -22.25
N SER A 507 38.98 9.88 -23.10
CA SER A 507 39.47 8.53 -23.50
C SER A 507 40.62 7.81 -22.73
N ILE A 508 40.72 6.47 -22.68
CA ILE A 508 40.67 5.51 -23.82
C ILE A 508 40.68 4.02 -23.34
N SER A 509 40.07 3.09 -24.13
CA SER A 509 40.32 1.61 -24.27
C SER A 509 40.39 0.67 -23.03
N GLU A 510 40.00 -0.63 -23.04
CA GLU A 510 39.32 -1.54 -24.01
C GLU A 510 38.86 -2.84 -23.29
N ASP A 511 38.38 -3.82 -24.07
CA ASP A 511 38.14 -5.25 -23.79
C ASP A 511 36.78 -5.76 -23.24
N GLU A 512 36.02 -6.31 -24.21
CA GLU A 512 34.86 -7.22 -24.12
C GLU A 512 35.30 -8.70 -23.92
N PRO A 513 34.36 -9.66 -23.70
CA PRO A 513 34.01 -10.53 -24.84
C PRO A 513 32.53 -11.01 -24.91
N GLU A 514 31.85 -10.56 -25.96
CA GLU A 514 30.95 -11.25 -26.91
C GLU A 514 30.18 -12.53 -26.53
N SER A 515 28.86 -12.51 -26.84
CA SER A 515 28.14 -13.63 -27.49
C SER A 515 26.81 -13.15 -28.11
N PRO A 516 26.25 -13.87 -29.10
CA PRO A 516 25.96 -13.25 -30.40
C PRO A 516 24.56 -12.63 -30.55
N ARG A 517 24.48 -11.60 -31.39
CA ARG A 517 23.23 -11.09 -31.98
C ARG A 517 22.91 -11.83 -33.27
N SER A 518 21.63 -12.04 -33.56
CA SER A 518 21.17 -12.48 -34.88
C SER A 518 21.12 -11.31 -35.86
N ASP A 519 21.56 -11.55 -37.09
CA ASP A 519 21.36 -10.63 -38.21
C ASP A 519 19.91 -10.71 -38.69
N ASP A 520 19.10 -9.70 -38.35
CA ASP A 520 17.74 -9.48 -38.88
C ASP A 520 17.61 -8.12 -39.61
N GLU A 521 18.75 -7.50 -39.95
CA GLU A 521 18.88 -6.24 -40.69
C GLU A 521 18.82 -6.46 -42.23
N ASP A 522 17.70 -6.99 -42.74
CA ASP A 522 17.44 -7.05 -44.20
C ASP A 522 15.93 -7.07 -44.54
N SER A 523 15.09 -6.47 -43.68
CA SER A 523 13.61 -6.54 -43.79
C SER A 523 12.97 -5.53 -44.76
N ASP A 524 13.67 -4.48 -45.18
CA ASP A 524 13.11 -3.35 -45.95
C ASP A 524 13.39 -3.40 -47.47
N ARG A 525 14.02 -4.46 -47.99
CA ARG A 525 14.19 -4.61 -49.44
C ARG A 525 13.01 -5.37 -50.06
N PRO A 526 12.36 -4.86 -51.13
CA PRO A 526 11.31 -5.61 -51.81
C PRO A 526 11.86 -6.93 -52.38
N LEU A 527 11.24 -8.05 -51.99
CA LEU A 527 11.65 -9.39 -52.39
C LEU A 527 11.70 -9.53 -53.91
N THR A 528 12.75 -10.19 -54.41
CA THR A 528 12.85 -10.48 -55.84
C THR A 528 11.81 -11.54 -56.25
N ARG A 529 11.42 -11.51 -57.53
CA ARG A 529 10.46 -12.47 -58.11
C ARG A 529 10.83 -13.94 -57.84
N VAL A 530 12.13 -14.24 -57.78
CA VAL A 530 12.66 -15.59 -57.50
C VAL A 530 12.44 -15.99 -56.04
N GLU A 531 12.67 -15.08 -55.09
CA GLU A 531 12.47 -15.34 -53.66
C GLU A 531 10.98 -15.50 -53.32
N LEU A 532 10.13 -14.68 -53.93
CA LEU A 532 8.68 -14.75 -53.76
C LEU A 532 8.11 -16.07 -54.32
N GLN A 533 8.61 -16.54 -55.46
CA GLN A 533 8.27 -17.85 -56.03
C GLN A 533 8.77 -19.01 -55.15
N LYS A 534 9.97 -18.89 -54.56
CA LYS A 534 10.54 -19.89 -53.63
C LYS A 534 9.77 -19.96 -52.31
N ARG A 535 9.27 -18.83 -51.81
CA ARG A 535 8.42 -18.72 -50.61
C ARG A 535 7.01 -19.28 -50.87
N ALA A 536 6.43 -18.99 -52.04
CA ALA A 536 5.16 -19.58 -52.48
C ALA A 536 5.24 -21.12 -52.61
N ALA A 537 6.31 -21.65 -53.21
CA ALA A 537 6.54 -23.10 -53.32
C ALA A 537 6.67 -23.77 -51.93
N LYS A 538 7.33 -23.12 -50.97
CA LYS A 538 7.47 -23.61 -49.59
C LYS A 538 6.12 -23.65 -48.85
N ASN A 539 5.26 -22.66 -49.05
CA ASN A 539 3.89 -22.67 -48.50
C ASN A 539 3.01 -23.75 -49.16
N PHE A 540 3.13 -23.97 -50.47
CA PHE A 540 2.39 -25.03 -51.17
C PHE A 540 2.79 -26.44 -50.69
N ALA A 541 4.08 -26.67 -50.42
CA ALA A 541 4.55 -27.92 -49.83
C ALA A 541 4.01 -28.16 -48.41
N SER A 542 3.93 -27.09 -47.58
CA SER A 542 3.35 -27.15 -46.23
C SER A 542 1.85 -27.53 -46.21
N LEU A 543 1.10 -27.07 -47.22
CA LEU A 543 -0.33 -27.37 -47.36
C LEU A 543 -0.63 -28.83 -47.73
N GLN A 544 0.32 -29.56 -48.34
CA GLN A 544 0.14 -30.97 -48.71
C GLN A 544 0.45 -31.97 -47.57
N SER A 545 1.09 -31.53 -46.48
CA SER A 545 1.55 -32.42 -45.39
C SER A 545 0.58 -32.60 -44.20
N SER A 546 -0.65 -32.08 -44.27
CA SER A 546 -1.60 -32.10 -43.15
C SER A 546 -2.62 -33.26 -43.24
N PRO A 547 -2.81 -34.09 -42.20
CA PRO A 547 -3.68 -35.27 -42.27
C PRO A 547 -5.18 -34.95 -42.16
N LYS A 548 -6.00 -35.84 -42.74
CA LYS A 548 -7.46 -35.73 -42.92
C LYS A 548 -8.22 -35.44 -41.61
N LEU A 549 -9.05 -34.39 -41.61
CA LEU A 549 -10.05 -34.11 -40.57
C LEU A 549 -11.36 -34.88 -40.81
N GLN A 550 -12.02 -35.30 -39.72
CA GLN A 550 -13.31 -36.01 -39.74
C GLN A 550 -14.52 -35.05 -39.75
N PRO A 551 -15.71 -35.50 -40.22
CA PRO A 551 -16.86 -34.60 -40.39
C PRO A 551 -17.54 -34.22 -39.07
N ILE A 552 -17.91 -32.94 -38.97
CA ILE A 552 -18.51 -32.34 -37.77
C ILE A 552 -20.01 -32.69 -37.68
N ARG A 553 -20.43 -33.11 -36.48
CA ARG A 553 -21.81 -33.49 -36.14
C ARG A 553 -22.67 -32.26 -35.86
N SER A 554 -23.76 -32.08 -36.60
CA SER A 554 -24.70 -30.96 -36.43
C SER A 554 -25.49 -31.05 -35.11
N ARG A 555 -25.76 -29.89 -34.48
CA ARG A 555 -26.69 -29.74 -33.34
C ARG A 555 -28.02 -29.18 -33.83
N PRO A 556 -29.18 -29.66 -33.33
CA PRO A 556 -30.49 -29.13 -33.70
C PRO A 556 -30.84 -27.84 -32.92
N VAL A 557 -31.57 -26.95 -33.57
CA VAL A 557 -32.08 -25.69 -32.99
C VAL A 557 -33.46 -25.91 -32.37
N LEU A 558 -33.68 -25.37 -31.15
CA LEU A 558 -34.99 -25.41 -30.48
C LEU A 558 -35.86 -24.20 -30.87
N PRO A 559 -37.18 -24.36 -31.06
CA PRO A 559 -38.07 -23.27 -31.46
C PRO A 559 -38.43 -22.35 -30.28
N LYS A 560 -38.46 -21.04 -30.54
CA LYS A 560 -38.86 -20.01 -29.56
C LYS A 560 -40.37 -20.09 -29.28
N LYS A 561 -40.77 -20.17 -28.00
CA LYS A 561 -42.18 -20.03 -27.59
C LYS A 561 -42.62 -18.57 -27.75
N LYS A 562 -43.77 -18.36 -28.40
CA LYS A 562 -44.52 -17.09 -28.33
C LYS A 562 -45.00 -16.87 -26.88
N LYS A 563 -44.94 -15.64 -26.39
CA LYS A 563 -45.72 -15.20 -25.22
C LYS A 563 -46.98 -14.48 -25.72
N TYR A 564 -48.08 -14.72 -25.03
CA TYR A 564 -49.23 -13.81 -24.97
C TYR A 564 -48.87 -12.60 -24.09
#